data_AF-A0A7G8E777-F1
#
_entry.id   AF-A0A7G8E777-F1
#
_cell.length_a   1.000
_cell.length_b   1.000
_cell.length_c   1.000
_cell.angle_alpha   90.00
_cell.angle_beta   90.00
_cell.angle_gamma   90.00
#
_symmetry.space_group_name_H-M   'P 1'
#
loop_
_entity.id
_entity.type
_entity.pdbx_description
1 polymer ?
#
loop_
_entity_poly.entity_id
_entity_poly.type
_entity_poly.pdbx_seq_one_letter_code
_entity_poly.pdbx_strand_id
1 'polypeptide(L)'
;MNDNILYLSKRLDGYCIFINDKYQLLLIAPQKCGSTSILKSLYDRLVEPSREYENTFSHEYTKELCIHTHLKSTQDCSPANLKRIFADQNYQKILVARDPIDRLCSSICSKYLLESTLFYQREIKKKRTNDNPLSQPYTNTYHFLNDFNEIANILLTKGTIFEDEKASHASPISDIVPKELLPFFDKIVDTTKKEGWGNLKESINQHLSKHPDHPEIEDFPHVNENPLSQSRRFLTEQNLGIAHRRYSEDYQNLPLQYSHPDKHTQTSPSSQELKSLNTFISLGNRSADLFNIGKNLISEKTETIRREYVAKLESEKNSHQAKLESLKDTHKAELNAAIKNNTNKLSELIIKNKQLIALEELSRRTAEELLVESHGLKELNRKLKEEIQNHSYHMVPERTSDLDLTTLTRRAEKRIRNKNYRSAQKLLNEAYSMDKNNRSILLRLWAVSTKNRVIRSLMLWMTPSAKSPGTRPNEV
;
A
#
# COMPACT_ATOMS: atom_id res chain seq x y z
N MET A 1 14.88 22.56 41.25
CA MET A 1 15.21 21.12 41.17
C MET A 1 14.29 20.35 40.23
N ASN A 2 12.95 20.41 40.40
CA ASN A 2 12.01 19.67 39.55
C ASN A 2 12.14 19.95 38.04
N ASP A 3 12.24 21.21 37.66
CA ASP A 3 12.37 21.60 36.24
C ASP A 3 13.73 21.18 35.66
N ASN A 4 14.79 21.21 36.48
CA ASN A 4 16.13 20.80 36.07
C ASN A 4 16.24 19.28 35.88
N ILE A 5 15.54 18.48 36.70
CA ILE A 5 15.49 17.03 36.52
C ILE A 5 14.64 16.67 35.30
N LEU A 6 13.53 17.39 35.06
CA LEU A 6 12.75 17.23 33.83
C LEU A 6 13.59 17.57 32.59
N TYR A 7 14.37 18.65 32.66
CA TYR A 7 15.31 19.04 31.62
C TYR A 7 16.37 17.96 31.38
N LEU A 8 17.04 17.48 32.44
CA LEU A 8 18.05 16.43 32.38
C LEU A 8 17.49 15.14 31.76
N SER A 9 16.31 14.70 32.22
CA SER A 9 15.62 13.52 31.68
C SER A 9 15.39 13.65 30.17
N LYS A 10 14.89 14.81 29.71
CA LYS A 10 14.68 15.07 28.27
C LYS A 10 15.98 15.18 27.48
N ARG A 11 17.05 15.75 28.06
CA ARG A 11 18.34 15.94 27.36
C ARG A 11 19.12 14.65 27.22
N LEU A 12 19.07 13.80 28.23
CA LEU A 12 19.70 12.49 28.17
C LEU A 12 18.84 11.52 27.36
N ASP A 13 17.51 11.55 27.51
CA ASP A 13 16.57 10.65 26.83
C ASP A 13 17.02 9.18 26.90
N GLY A 14 17.55 8.78 28.06
CA GLY A 14 18.12 7.45 28.31
C GLY A 14 19.51 7.19 27.70
N TYR A 15 20.05 8.12 26.90
CA TYR A 15 21.44 8.07 26.45
C TYR A 15 22.38 8.58 27.56
N CYS A 16 23.56 7.97 27.66
CA CYS A 16 24.66 8.46 28.51
C CYS A 16 24.40 8.40 30.02
N ILE A 17 23.44 7.60 30.46
CA ILE A 17 23.08 7.37 31.85
C ILE A 17 23.10 5.88 32.16
N PHE A 18 23.56 5.55 33.36
CA PHE A 18 23.50 4.22 33.94
C PHE A 18 22.85 4.30 35.31
N ILE A 19 21.78 3.56 35.49
CA ILE A 19 21.06 3.40 36.76
C ILE A 19 21.13 1.94 37.17
N ASN A 20 21.58 1.69 38.40
CA ASN A 20 21.51 0.37 39.01
C ASN A 20 20.88 0.50 40.40
N ASP A 21 19.63 0.04 40.53
CA ASP A 21 18.89 0.12 41.80
C ASP A 21 19.40 -0.88 42.84
N LYS A 22 19.96 -2.03 42.42
CA LYS A 22 20.53 -3.05 43.32
C LYS A 22 21.72 -2.48 44.11
N TYR A 23 22.61 -1.76 43.42
CA TYR A 23 23.81 -1.16 44.03
C TYR A 23 23.66 0.34 44.27
N GLN A 24 22.45 0.89 44.12
CA GLN A 24 22.16 2.32 44.32
C GLN A 24 23.21 3.22 43.64
N LEU A 25 23.44 3.00 42.34
CA LEU A 25 24.44 3.73 41.57
C LEU A 25 23.76 4.48 40.42
N LEU A 26 24.00 5.78 40.36
CA LEU A 26 23.70 6.63 39.21
C LEU A 26 25.02 7.13 38.63
N LEU A 27 25.27 6.82 37.37
CA LEU A 27 26.41 7.38 36.63
C LEU A 27 25.94 8.05 35.35
N ILE A 28 26.31 9.31 35.17
CA ILE A 28 26.05 10.07 33.95
C ILE A 28 27.38 10.34 33.27
N ALA A 29 27.55 9.79 32.07
CA ALA A 29 28.73 9.98 31.24
C ALA A 29 28.30 10.53 29.87
N PRO A 30 28.33 11.85 29.66
CA PRO A 30 28.00 12.47 28.38
C PRO A 30 28.81 11.90 27.21
N GLN A 31 28.33 12.12 25.99
CA GLN A 31 29.01 11.62 24.80
C GLN A 31 30.43 12.19 24.70
N LYS A 32 31.33 11.31 24.27
CA LYS A 32 32.79 11.53 24.18
C LYS A 32 33.52 11.73 25.52
N CYS A 33 32.86 11.55 26.66
CA CYS A 33 33.51 11.39 27.98
C CYS A 33 33.90 9.92 28.27
N GLY A 34 34.22 9.12 27.26
CA GLY A 34 34.51 7.69 27.47
C GLY A 34 33.30 6.80 27.74
N SER A 35 32.08 7.33 27.55
CA SER A 35 30.84 6.70 27.99
C SER A 35 30.61 5.29 27.45
N THR A 36 30.97 4.96 26.22
CA THR A 36 30.85 3.58 25.71
C THR A 36 31.61 2.58 26.58
N SER A 37 32.86 2.89 26.92
CA SER A 37 33.73 2.03 27.73
C SER A 37 33.20 1.87 29.15
N ILE A 38 32.82 2.99 29.76
CA ILE A 38 32.32 3.04 31.14
C ILE A 38 31.01 2.25 31.25
N LEU A 39 30.02 2.59 30.41
CA LEU A 39 28.69 2.00 30.46
C LEU A 39 28.71 0.50 30.14
N LYS A 40 29.56 0.06 29.20
CA LYS A 40 29.72 -1.36 28.89
C LYS A 40 30.29 -2.14 30.08
N SER A 41 31.36 -1.62 30.69
CA SER A 41 32.00 -2.27 31.84
C SER A 41 31.06 -2.37 33.04
N LEU A 42 30.28 -1.31 33.29
CA LEU A 42 29.25 -1.31 34.32
C LEU A 42 28.13 -2.31 34.03
N TYR A 43 27.64 -2.35 32.79
CA TYR A 43 26.58 -3.29 32.40
C TYR A 43 27.04 -4.74 32.54
N ASP A 44 28.19 -5.07 31.97
CA ASP A 44 28.78 -6.42 32.02
C ASP A 44 28.94 -6.94 33.43
N ARG A 45 29.37 -6.05 34.33
CA ARG A 45 29.71 -6.43 35.70
C ARG A 45 28.51 -6.41 36.64
N LEU A 46 27.59 -5.47 36.47
CA LEU A 46 26.55 -5.18 37.46
C LEU A 46 25.15 -5.63 37.03
N VAL A 47 24.96 -5.99 35.76
CA VAL A 47 23.67 -6.43 35.22
C VAL A 47 23.78 -7.83 34.67
N GLU A 48 24.45 -7.99 33.53
CA GLU A 48 24.69 -9.27 32.89
C GLU A 48 25.91 -9.17 31.97
N PRO A 49 26.75 -10.21 31.91
CA PRO A 49 27.89 -10.22 30.99
C PRO A 49 27.38 -10.24 29.55
N SER A 50 27.86 -9.30 28.74
CA SER A 50 27.53 -9.29 27.31
C SER A 50 28.10 -10.52 26.62
N ARG A 51 27.48 -10.92 25.51
CA ARG A 51 27.93 -12.08 24.72
C ARG A 51 29.26 -11.80 24.03
N GLU A 52 30.02 -12.83 23.65
CA GLU A 52 31.37 -12.65 23.06
C GLU A 52 31.42 -11.71 21.83
N TYR A 53 30.40 -11.75 20.98
CA TYR A 53 30.33 -10.85 19.82
C TYR A 53 30.11 -9.37 20.21
N GLU A 54 29.83 -9.11 21.50
CA GLU A 54 29.55 -7.80 22.07
C GLU A 54 30.74 -7.15 22.78
N ASN A 55 31.84 -7.89 22.89
CA ASN A 55 33.05 -7.45 23.57
C ASN A 55 33.93 -6.49 22.75
N THR A 56 33.63 -6.31 21.45
CA THR A 56 34.37 -5.45 20.53
C THR A 56 33.61 -4.17 20.14
N PHE A 57 32.50 -3.87 20.80
CA PHE A 57 31.56 -2.86 20.32
C PHE A 57 32.02 -1.41 20.49
N SER A 58 32.11 -0.73 19.35
CA SER A 58 31.95 0.72 19.25
C SER A 58 30.59 1.03 18.63
N HIS A 59 29.90 2.02 19.22
CA HIS A 59 28.74 2.74 18.70
C HIS A 59 28.83 3.21 17.22
N GLU A 60 30.01 3.14 16.59
CA GLU A 60 30.30 3.74 15.30
C GLU A 60 29.87 2.88 14.10
N TYR A 61 29.64 1.57 14.28
CA TYR A 61 29.47 0.65 13.14
C TYR A 61 28.15 -0.13 13.11
N THR A 62 27.42 -0.25 14.22
CA THR A 62 26.13 -0.98 14.25
C THR A 62 25.22 -0.40 15.34
N LYS A 63 24.14 0.29 14.95
CA LYS A 63 23.27 1.05 15.87
C LYS A 63 22.50 0.15 16.82
N GLU A 64 22.14 -1.06 16.36
CA GLU A 64 21.44 -2.09 17.12
C GLU A 64 22.28 -2.66 18.27
N LEU A 65 23.60 -2.57 18.18
CA LEU A 65 24.56 -3.13 19.14
C LEU A 65 25.17 -2.05 20.05
N CYS A 66 24.61 -0.85 20.04
CA CYS A 66 25.09 0.28 20.81
C CYS A 66 24.61 0.20 22.27
N ILE A 67 25.54 0.15 23.22
CA ILE A 67 25.24 0.13 24.65
C ILE A 67 24.31 1.27 25.07
N HIS A 68 24.46 2.47 24.51
CA HIS A 68 23.56 3.59 24.84
C HIS A 68 22.13 3.37 24.37
N THR A 69 21.92 2.74 23.21
CA THR A 69 20.58 2.39 22.72
C THR A 69 19.96 1.33 23.62
N HIS A 70 20.74 0.32 24.01
CA HIS A 70 20.30 -0.75 24.89
C HIS A 70 19.89 -0.22 26.28
N LEU A 71 20.76 0.59 26.90
CA LEU A 71 20.47 1.21 28.20
C LEU A 71 19.24 2.12 28.13
N LYS A 72 19.08 2.90 27.06
CA LYS A 72 17.87 3.70 26.84
C LYS A 72 16.60 2.84 26.84
N SER A 73 16.64 1.66 26.22
CA SER A 73 15.47 0.76 26.16
C SER A 73 15.19 -0.01 27.45
N THR A 74 16.18 -0.14 28.34
CA THR A 74 16.11 -1.03 29.51
C THR A 74 16.04 -0.29 30.84
N GLN A 75 16.53 0.96 30.92
CA GLN A 75 16.58 1.73 32.16
C GLN A 75 15.48 2.79 32.23
N ASP A 76 14.79 2.86 33.37
CA ASP A 76 13.80 3.91 33.63
C ASP A 76 14.47 5.26 33.92
N CYS A 77 14.62 6.06 32.88
CA CYS A 77 15.15 7.43 32.97
C CYS A 77 14.04 8.49 33.06
N SER A 78 12.82 8.10 33.47
CA SER A 78 11.70 9.01 33.59
C SER A 78 11.98 10.12 34.62
N PRO A 79 11.35 11.31 34.48
CA PRO A 79 11.52 12.37 35.45
C PRO A 79 11.14 11.96 36.87
N ALA A 80 10.18 11.05 37.02
CA ALA A 80 9.76 10.53 38.33
C ALA A 80 10.86 9.68 38.98
N ASN A 81 11.46 8.75 38.23
CA ASN A 81 12.52 7.90 38.76
C ASN A 81 13.79 8.71 39.07
N LEU A 82 14.18 9.64 38.20
CA LEU A 82 15.33 10.50 38.47
C LEU A 82 15.11 11.37 39.72
N LYS A 83 13.90 11.91 39.94
CA LYS A 83 13.58 12.64 41.19
C LYS A 83 13.77 11.77 42.42
N ARG A 84 13.31 10.51 42.38
CA ARG A 84 13.52 9.54 43.47
C ARG A 84 15.01 9.34 43.73
N ILE A 85 15.79 9.09 42.68
CA ILE A 85 17.24 8.83 42.79
C ILE A 85 17.99 10.05 43.33
N PHE A 86 17.71 11.24 42.82
CA PHE A 86 18.38 12.47 43.28
C PHE A 86 18.00 12.86 44.72
N ALA A 87 16.84 12.43 45.21
CA ALA A 87 16.42 12.62 46.61
C ALA A 87 17.03 11.58 47.56
N ASP A 88 17.34 10.37 47.06
CA ASP A 88 17.88 9.28 47.86
C ASP A 88 19.39 9.46 48.14
N GLN A 89 19.74 9.62 49.42
CA GLN A 89 21.12 9.81 49.87
C GLN A 89 21.96 8.54 49.79
N ASN A 90 21.34 7.36 49.65
CA ASN A 90 22.07 6.10 49.51
C ASN A 90 22.60 5.90 48.09
N TYR A 91 22.04 6.60 47.10
CA TYR A 91 22.57 6.53 45.74
C TYR A 91 23.89 7.26 45.65
N GLN A 92 24.92 6.57 45.16
CA GLN A 92 26.13 7.20 44.68
C GLN A 92 25.87 7.81 43.29
N LYS A 93 26.00 9.13 43.18
CA LYS A 93 25.71 9.90 41.98
C LYS A 93 27.03 10.44 41.42
N ILE A 94 27.44 9.93 40.27
CA ILE A 94 28.71 10.26 39.62
C ILE A 94 28.45 10.94 38.29
N LEU A 95 29.00 12.13 38.10
CA LEU A 95 29.09 12.79 36.80
C LEU A 95 30.50 12.61 36.23
N VAL A 96 30.59 12.05 35.04
CA VAL A 96 31.85 11.94 34.30
C VAL A 96 31.99 13.16 33.38
N ALA A 97 33.08 13.88 33.52
CA ALA A 97 33.43 15.01 32.69
C ALA A 97 34.70 14.71 31.89
N ARG A 98 34.83 15.37 30.74
CA ARG A 98 36.05 15.41 29.95
C ARG A 98 36.15 16.81 29.37
N ASP A 99 37.37 17.28 29.16
CA ASP A 99 37.61 18.57 28.55
C ASP A 99 36.77 18.73 27.27
N PRO A 100 35.97 19.81 27.16
CA PRO A 100 35.01 19.96 26.09
C PRO A 100 35.66 20.18 24.72
N ILE A 101 36.91 20.67 24.66
CA ILE A 101 37.68 20.76 23.41
C ILE A 101 38.13 19.36 22.98
N ASP A 102 38.58 18.52 23.91
CA ASP A 102 38.94 17.13 23.58
C ASP A 102 37.70 16.32 23.16
N ARG A 103 36.53 16.59 23.76
CA ARG A 103 35.24 16.03 23.31
C ARG A 103 34.89 16.49 21.88
N LEU A 104 35.13 17.75 21.54
CA LEU A 104 34.94 18.28 20.18
C LEU A 104 35.86 17.57 19.19
N CYS A 105 37.18 17.51 19.46
CA CYS A 105 38.16 16.84 18.60
C CYS A 105 37.82 15.36 18.41
N SER A 106 37.46 14.66 19.50
CA SER A 106 37.00 13.28 19.47
C SER A 106 35.77 13.11 18.56
N SER A 107 34.79 14.01 18.67
CA SER A 107 33.59 14.00 17.84
C SER A 107 33.91 14.20 16.36
N ILE A 108 34.75 15.17 16.01
CA ILE A 108 35.15 15.45 14.62
C ILE A 108 35.77 14.20 14.00
N CYS A 109 36.79 13.63 14.65
CA CYS A 109 37.49 12.44 14.14
C CYS A 109 36.54 11.24 13.97
N SER A 110 35.79 10.89 15.00
CA SER A 110 35.01 9.65 15.00
C SER A 110 33.66 9.72 14.27
N LYS A 111 33.08 10.91 14.11
CA LYS A 111 31.73 11.07 13.57
C LYS A 111 31.67 11.82 12.25
N TYR A 112 32.55 12.79 12.02
CA TYR A 112 32.41 13.71 10.88
C TYR A 112 33.55 13.60 9.86
N LEU A 113 34.64 12.91 10.18
CA LEU A 113 35.75 12.69 9.25
C LEU A 113 35.79 11.26 8.69
N LEU A 114 34.77 10.45 8.92
CA LEU A 114 34.65 9.12 8.32
C LEU A 114 33.45 9.14 7.36
N GLU A 115 33.61 8.70 6.11
CA GLU A 115 32.51 8.72 5.13
C GLU A 115 31.41 7.69 5.48
N SER A 116 31.75 6.65 6.25
CA SER A 116 30.80 5.63 6.71
C SER A 116 29.69 6.14 7.63
N THR A 117 29.81 7.36 8.17
CA THR A 117 28.83 7.97 9.07
C THR A 117 27.88 8.93 8.36
N LEU A 118 27.15 8.42 7.36
CA LEU A 118 26.23 9.18 6.49
C LEU A 118 25.28 10.16 7.23
N PHE A 119 24.80 9.78 8.41
CA PHE A 119 23.95 10.64 9.23
C PHE A 119 24.68 11.95 9.58
N TYR A 120 25.83 11.85 10.26
CA TYR A 120 26.65 12.99 10.67
C TYR A 120 27.28 13.74 9.47
N GLN A 121 27.52 13.07 8.34
CA GLN A 121 27.94 13.77 7.12
C GLN A 121 26.84 14.66 6.54
N ARG A 122 25.59 14.19 6.53
CA ARG A 122 24.45 14.98 6.06
C ARG A 122 24.22 16.22 6.91
N GLU A 123 24.48 16.10 8.21
CA GLU A 123 24.38 17.19 9.18
C GLU A 123 25.27 18.39 8.80
N ILE A 124 26.52 18.14 8.42
CA ILE A 124 27.47 19.21 8.08
C ILE A 124 27.39 19.62 6.61
N LYS A 125 26.99 18.72 5.69
CA LYS A 125 27.01 18.97 4.24
C LYS A 125 26.30 20.26 3.85
N LYS A 126 25.05 20.44 4.32
CA LYS A 126 24.23 21.64 4.05
C LYS A 126 24.80 22.95 4.60
N LYS A 127 25.78 22.87 5.50
CA LYS A 127 26.39 24.01 6.18
C LYS A 127 27.81 24.31 5.66
N ARG A 128 28.36 23.48 4.76
CA ARG A 128 29.64 23.74 4.11
C ARG A 128 29.50 24.87 3.10
N THR A 129 30.59 25.61 2.88
CA THR A 129 30.58 26.85 2.09
C THR A 129 30.16 26.63 0.63
N ASN A 130 30.24 25.39 0.10
CA ASN A 130 29.91 25.07 -1.30
C ASN A 130 29.28 23.66 -1.50
N ASP A 131 28.65 23.05 -0.48
CA ASP A 131 28.17 21.65 -0.52
C ASP A 131 29.23 20.60 -0.93
N ASN A 132 30.51 20.99 -0.96
CA ASN A 132 31.61 20.14 -1.40
C ASN A 132 31.72 18.88 -0.53
N PRO A 133 32.04 17.72 -1.13
CA PRO A 133 32.34 16.51 -0.37
C PRO A 133 33.59 16.73 0.50
N LEU A 134 33.79 15.87 1.50
CA LEU A 134 35.07 15.81 2.20
C LEU A 134 36.17 15.53 1.19
N SER A 135 37.39 15.96 1.49
CA SER A 135 38.57 15.76 0.65
C SER A 135 39.08 14.31 0.70
N GLN A 136 38.18 13.34 0.86
CA GLN A 136 38.48 11.92 0.95
C GLN A 136 38.61 11.31 -0.45
N PRO A 137 39.55 10.37 -0.67
CA PRO A 137 40.58 9.96 0.28
C PRO A 137 41.61 11.07 0.54
N TYR A 138 42.02 11.25 1.80
CA TYR A 138 43.01 12.26 2.17
C TYR A 138 44.37 11.88 1.59
N THR A 139 44.86 12.69 0.65
CA THR A 139 46.17 12.51 -0.01
C THR A 139 47.32 13.17 0.74
N ASN A 140 47.01 14.10 1.64
CA ASN A 140 47.98 14.78 2.50
C ASN A 140 47.32 15.29 3.79
N THR A 141 48.14 15.64 4.77
CA THR A 141 47.70 16.19 6.07
C THR A 141 46.96 17.53 5.92
N TYR A 142 47.28 18.34 4.92
CA TYR A 142 46.66 19.64 4.72
C TYR A 142 45.16 19.53 4.42
N HIS A 143 44.77 18.62 3.51
CA HIS A 143 43.35 18.35 3.23
C HIS A 143 42.59 17.84 4.46
N PHE A 144 43.21 16.96 5.25
CA PHE A 144 42.64 16.49 6.51
C PHE A 144 42.41 17.64 7.50
N LEU A 145 43.41 18.50 7.72
CA LEU A 145 43.31 19.61 8.67
C LEU A 145 42.32 20.69 8.22
N ASN A 146 42.19 20.91 6.90
CA ASN A 146 41.19 21.81 6.36
C ASN A 146 39.77 21.31 6.65
N ASP A 147 39.47 20.06 6.32
CA ASP A 147 38.16 19.46 6.62
C ASP A 147 37.91 19.46 8.15
N PHE A 148 38.90 19.08 8.95
CA PHE A 148 38.81 19.09 10.42
C PHE A 148 38.40 20.47 10.95
N ASN A 149 39.04 21.55 10.47
CA ASN A 149 38.77 22.91 10.92
C ASN A 149 37.47 23.50 10.37
N GLU A 150 37.07 23.13 9.15
CA GLU A 150 35.77 23.51 8.62
C GLU A 150 34.64 22.90 9.46
N ILE A 151 34.75 21.61 9.78
CA ILE A 151 33.79 20.90 10.65
C ILE A 151 33.78 21.53 12.04
N ALA A 152 34.95 21.77 12.64
CA ALA A 152 35.06 22.43 13.94
C ALA A 152 34.33 23.78 13.93
N ASN A 153 34.55 24.59 12.89
CA ASN A 153 33.90 25.88 12.75
C ASN A 153 32.37 25.74 12.65
N ILE A 154 31.87 24.81 11.85
CA ILE A 154 30.42 24.53 11.72
C ILE A 154 29.83 24.14 13.08
N LEU A 155 30.44 23.20 13.79
CA LEU A 155 29.95 22.73 15.10
C LEU A 155 29.97 23.85 16.15
N LEU A 156 31.01 24.67 16.15
CA LEU A 156 31.20 25.75 17.12
C LEU A 156 30.35 27.00 16.85
N THR A 157 30.12 27.37 15.59
CA THR A 157 29.46 28.64 15.23
C THR A 157 28.02 28.48 14.77
N LYS A 158 27.70 27.41 14.03
CA LYS A 158 26.38 27.26 13.42
C LYS A 158 25.40 26.56 14.35
N GLY A 159 25.88 25.91 15.41
CA GLY A 159 25.19 25.58 16.67
C GLY A 159 23.96 24.68 16.60
N THR A 160 23.33 24.57 15.43
CA THR A 160 22.12 23.85 15.10
C THR A 160 22.40 23.10 13.79
N ILE A 161 22.14 21.80 13.84
CA ILE A 161 22.39 20.89 12.73
C ILE A 161 21.13 20.77 11.87
N PHE A 162 19.99 20.64 12.53
CA PHE A 162 18.65 20.87 12.00
C PHE A 162 18.06 22.07 12.76
N GLU A 163 17.11 22.79 12.17
CA GLU A 163 16.62 24.12 12.56
C GLU A 163 16.56 24.40 14.09
N ASP A 164 16.18 23.41 14.91
CA ASP A 164 16.11 23.49 16.38
C ASP A 164 17.02 22.51 17.17
N GLU A 165 17.78 21.64 16.50
CA GLU A 165 18.60 20.59 17.16
C GLU A 165 20.08 20.99 17.25
N LYS A 166 20.55 21.23 18.48
CA LYS A 166 21.98 21.43 18.76
C LYS A 166 22.76 20.14 18.47
N ALA A 167 23.98 20.29 17.95
CA ALA A 167 24.95 19.20 17.78
C ALA A 167 25.30 18.54 19.12
N SER A 168 24.57 17.50 19.53
CA SER A 168 24.67 16.90 20.89
C SER A 168 26.09 16.48 21.28
N HIS A 169 26.93 16.12 20.31
CA HIS A 169 28.31 15.65 20.52
C HIS A 169 29.34 16.77 20.77
N ALA A 170 29.00 18.01 20.42
CA ALA A 170 29.81 19.21 20.63
C ALA A 170 29.09 20.24 21.52
N SER A 171 28.04 19.80 22.22
CA SER A 171 27.38 20.62 23.23
C SER A 171 28.23 20.69 24.50
N PRO A 172 28.29 21.88 25.15
CA PRO A 172 28.79 22.01 26.51
C PRO A 172 28.16 20.95 27.44
N ILE A 173 28.89 20.52 28.46
CA ILE A 173 28.32 19.66 29.51
C ILE A 173 27.26 20.45 30.29
N SER A 174 27.44 21.76 30.48
CA SER A 174 26.47 22.66 31.11
C SER A 174 25.13 22.74 30.35
N ASP A 175 25.15 22.51 29.03
CA ASP A 175 23.94 22.39 28.21
C ASP A 175 23.17 21.07 28.48
N ILE A 176 23.85 20.05 29.02
CA ILE A 176 23.29 18.71 29.30
C ILE A 176 22.88 18.59 30.76
N VAL A 177 23.77 18.97 31.68
CA VAL A 177 23.59 18.90 33.12
C VAL A 177 23.53 20.33 33.67
N PRO A 178 22.34 20.81 34.07
CA PRO A 178 22.17 22.13 34.66
C PRO A 178 23.08 22.34 35.88
N LYS A 179 23.64 23.54 36.03
CA LYS A 179 24.55 23.86 37.15
C LYS A 179 23.91 23.60 38.51
N GLU A 180 22.61 23.77 38.62
CA GLU A 180 21.83 23.58 39.85
C GLU A 180 21.77 22.11 40.28
N LEU A 181 22.07 21.16 39.37
CA LEU A 181 22.17 19.74 39.71
C LEU A 181 23.57 19.33 40.16
N LEU A 182 24.61 20.12 39.86
CA LEU A 182 26.00 19.78 40.19
C LEU A 182 26.22 19.50 41.69
N PRO A 183 25.64 20.28 42.64
CA PRO A 183 25.77 19.99 44.07
C PRO A 183 25.17 18.66 44.53
N PHE A 184 24.33 18.03 43.70
CA PHE A 184 23.69 16.75 44.01
C PHE A 184 24.49 15.56 43.49
N PHE A 185 25.62 15.76 42.81
CA PHE A 185 26.55 14.69 42.50
C PHE A 185 27.55 14.53 43.63
N ASP A 186 27.66 13.30 44.14
CA ASP A 186 28.65 12.96 45.18
C ASP A 186 30.08 13.07 44.62
N LYS A 187 30.24 12.81 43.32
CA LYS A 187 31.51 12.91 42.61
C LYS A 187 31.32 13.47 41.20
N ILE A 188 32.21 14.38 40.82
CA ILE A 188 32.39 14.81 39.44
C ILE A 188 33.82 14.44 39.07
N VAL A 189 33.99 13.55 38.09
CA VAL A 189 35.30 12.96 37.75
C VAL A 189 35.73 13.40 36.36
N ASP A 190 36.88 14.08 36.27
CA ASP A 190 37.52 14.47 35.01
C ASP A 190 38.33 13.30 34.44
N THR A 191 37.90 12.74 33.30
CA THR A 191 38.57 11.63 32.60
C THR A 191 39.42 12.10 31.41
N THR A 192 39.80 13.38 31.38
CA THR A 192 40.70 13.92 30.33
C THR A 192 42.07 13.24 30.33
N LYS A 193 42.56 12.86 31.52
CA LYS A 193 43.84 12.16 31.70
C LYS A 193 43.63 10.76 32.28
N LYS A 194 44.66 9.91 32.15
CA LYS A 194 44.64 8.51 32.60
C LYS A 194 44.37 8.39 34.11
N GLU A 195 44.86 9.33 34.91
CA GLU A 195 44.63 9.37 36.36
C GLU A 195 43.14 9.51 36.69
N GLY A 196 42.40 10.28 35.86
CA GLY A 196 40.96 10.45 35.97
C GLY A 196 40.16 9.15 35.84
N TRP A 197 40.59 8.27 34.94
CA TRP A 197 40.02 6.94 34.79
C TRP A 197 40.27 6.05 36.01
N GLY A 198 41.48 6.14 36.59
CA GLY A 198 41.81 5.49 37.86
C GLY A 198 40.91 5.96 38.99
N ASN A 199 40.74 7.29 39.14
CA ASN A 199 39.88 7.89 40.15
C ASN A 199 38.40 7.50 39.98
N LEU A 200 37.92 7.41 38.73
CA LEU A 200 36.56 6.95 38.44
C LEU A 200 36.36 5.52 38.93
N LYS A 201 37.29 4.62 38.57
CA LYS A 201 37.26 3.21 38.95
C LYS A 201 37.29 3.04 40.45
N GLU A 202 38.22 3.73 41.11
CA GLU A 202 38.36 3.71 42.56
C GLU A 202 37.08 4.20 43.23
N SER A 203 36.51 5.32 42.78
CA SER A 203 35.27 5.85 43.34
C SER A 203 34.08 4.89 43.20
N ILE A 204 33.98 4.16 42.08
CA ILE A 204 32.92 3.17 41.87
C ILE A 204 33.16 1.97 42.78
N ASN A 205 34.36 1.40 42.78
CA ASN A 205 34.67 0.21 43.59
C ASN A 205 34.59 0.48 45.11
N GLN A 206 34.96 1.69 45.56
CA GLN A 206 34.75 2.13 46.95
C GLN A 206 33.26 2.18 47.33
N HIS A 207 32.37 2.45 46.39
CA HIS A 207 30.92 2.40 46.63
C HIS A 207 30.42 0.96 46.61
N LEU A 208 30.79 0.20 45.57
CA LEU A 208 30.37 -1.20 45.40
C LEU A 208 30.85 -2.10 46.55
N SER A 209 31.99 -1.79 47.17
CA SER A 209 32.50 -2.52 48.33
C SER A 209 31.62 -2.40 49.58
N LYS A 210 30.61 -1.52 49.59
CA LYS A 210 29.62 -1.42 50.68
C LYS A 210 28.50 -2.45 50.53
N HIS A 211 28.40 -3.14 49.39
CA HIS A 211 27.36 -4.11 49.11
C HIS A 211 27.84 -5.56 49.37
N PRO A 212 26.96 -6.49 49.81
CA PRO A 212 27.38 -7.82 50.30
C PRO A 212 28.14 -8.71 49.31
N ASP A 213 27.87 -8.55 48.02
CA ASP A 213 28.52 -9.29 46.93
C ASP A 213 29.76 -8.59 46.36
N HIS A 214 30.06 -7.37 46.86
CA HIS A 214 31.27 -6.59 46.57
C HIS A 214 31.72 -6.66 45.10
N PRO A 215 30.84 -6.39 44.11
CA PRO A 215 31.25 -6.47 42.72
C PRO A 215 32.34 -5.43 42.44
N GLU A 216 33.32 -5.82 41.63
CA GLU A 216 34.46 -4.97 41.30
C GLU A 216 34.55 -4.72 39.80
N ILE A 217 34.74 -3.46 39.41
CA ILE A 217 35.11 -3.08 38.06
C ILE A 217 36.63 -3.21 37.93
N GLU A 218 37.09 -4.14 37.09
CA GLU A 218 38.51 -4.42 36.90
C GLU A 218 39.22 -3.34 36.10
N ASP A 219 38.64 -2.99 34.93
CA ASP A 219 39.18 -2.00 34.02
C ASP A 219 38.07 -1.35 33.17
N PHE A 220 38.37 -0.18 32.62
CA PHE A 220 37.58 0.46 31.58
C PHE A 220 38.35 0.34 30.26
N PRO A 221 37.98 -0.58 29.35
CA PRO A 221 38.76 -0.80 28.16
C PRO A 221 38.73 0.47 27.29
N HIS A 222 39.90 1.01 26.95
CA HIS A 222 40.02 2.23 26.15
C HIS A 222 39.73 1.98 24.65
N VAL A 223 38.60 1.34 24.34
CA VAL A 223 38.33 0.75 23.01
C VAL A 223 38.31 1.78 21.88
N ASN A 224 38.17 3.08 22.14
CA ASN A 224 37.91 4.07 21.07
C ASN A 224 38.53 5.46 21.29
N GLU A 225 39.54 5.60 22.16
CA GLU A 225 40.23 6.89 22.27
C GLU A 225 41.28 7.00 21.16
N ASN A 226 40.88 7.52 20.01
CA ASN A 226 41.81 7.90 18.95
C ASN A 226 42.90 8.82 19.55
N PRO A 227 44.20 8.55 19.37
CA PRO A 227 45.28 9.41 19.88
C PRO A 227 45.14 10.88 19.42
N LEU A 228 44.48 11.11 18.29
CA LEU A 228 44.17 12.43 17.76
C LEU A 228 43.08 13.18 18.55
N SER A 229 42.31 12.49 19.40
CA SER A 229 41.23 13.08 20.19
C SER A 229 41.70 14.06 21.27
N GLN A 230 42.99 14.04 21.59
CA GLN A 230 43.64 14.98 22.52
C GLN A 230 44.44 16.06 21.79
N SER A 231 44.50 16.00 20.45
CA SER A 231 45.35 16.90 19.66
C SER A 231 44.59 18.19 19.33
N ARG A 232 44.36 19.02 20.37
CA ARG A 232 43.79 20.38 20.25
C ARG A 232 44.52 21.23 19.21
N ARG A 233 45.78 20.90 18.97
CA ARG A 233 46.74 21.48 18.03
C ARG A 233 46.25 21.50 16.58
N PHE A 234 45.29 20.64 16.23
CA PHE A 234 44.69 20.65 14.90
C PHE A 234 43.68 21.79 14.71
N LEU A 235 43.20 22.41 15.78
CA LEU A 235 42.33 23.57 15.68
C LEU A 235 43.15 24.81 15.28
N THR A 236 42.59 25.62 14.40
CA THR A 236 43.07 26.98 14.17
C THR A 236 42.88 27.82 15.43
N GLU A 237 43.73 28.83 15.62
CA GLU A 237 43.60 29.78 16.75
C GLU A 237 42.20 30.41 16.81
N GLN A 238 41.60 30.68 15.65
CA GLN A 238 40.22 31.18 15.55
C GLN A 238 39.22 30.19 16.14
N ASN A 239 39.27 28.91 15.73
CA ASN A 239 38.35 27.89 16.23
C ASN A 239 38.56 27.63 17.72
N LEU A 240 39.83 27.64 18.18
CA LEU A 240 40.16 27.53 19.59
C LEU A 240 39.57 28.68 20.42
N GLY A 241 39.69 29.92 19.95
CA GLY A 241 39.12 31.10 20.60
C GLY A 241 37.58 31.06 20.66
N ILE A 242 36.91 30.51 19.65
CA ILE A 242 35.45 30.28 19.69
C ILE A 242 35.12 29.18 20.71
N ALA A 243 35.87 28.07 20.72
CA ALA A 243 35.66 26.96 21.64
C ALA A 243 35.79 27.40 23.10
N HIS A 244 36.83 28.16 23.46
CA HIS A 244 37.00 28.66 24.82
C HIS A 244 35.83 29.54 25.29
N ARG A 245 35.29 30.39 24.41
CA ARG A 245 34.10 31.19 24.74
C ARG A 245 32.87 30.32 24.92
N ARG A 246 32.64 29.38 23.99
CA ARG A 246 31.47 28.49 23.99
C ARG A 246 31.43 27.57 25.20
N TYR A 247 32.58 27.06 25.66
CA TYR A 247 32.68 26.12 26.77
C TYR A 247 33.09 26.80 28.10
N SER A 248 33.02 28.13 28.18
CA SER A 248 33.44 28.89 29.36
C SER A 248 32.72 28.45 30.63
N GLU A 249 31.42 28.16 30.55
CA GLU A 249 30.64 27.66 31.68
C GLU A 249 31.08 26.27 32.16
N ASP A 250 31.48 25.37 31.25
CA ASP A 250 32.00 24.05 31.64
C ASP A 250 33.26 24.22 32.49
N TYR A 251 34.18 25.10 32.08
CA TYR A 251 35.41 25.38 32.82
C TYR A 251 35.18 26.13 34.14
N GLN A 252 34.09 26.88 34.26
CA GLN A 252 33.72 27.56 35.51
C GLN A 252 33.06 26.61 36.51
N ASN A 253 32.23 25.69 36.04
CA ASN A 253 31.35 24.90 36.89
C ASN A 253 31.86 23.48 37.18
N LEU A 254 32.76 22.95 36.34
CA LEU A 254 33.27 21.59 36.47
C LEU A 254 34.74 21.60 36.91
N PRO A 255 35.20 20.59 37.66
CA PRO A 255 36.58 20.46 38.11
C PRO A 255 37.51 19.99 36.97
N LEU A 256 37.47 20.68 35.83
CA LEU A 256 38.29 20.38 34.66
C LEU A 256 39.65 21.06 34.82
N GLN A 257 40.72 20.31 34.58
CA GLN A 257 42.04 20.94 34.45
C GLN A 257 42.06 21.78 33.17
N TYR A 258 41.87 23.10 33.32
CA TYR A 258 42.01 24.05 32.23
C TYR A 258 43.46 23.99 31.71
N SER A 259 43.66 23.30 30.58
CA SER A 259 44.88 23.46 29.81
C SER A 259 44.88 24.90 29.31
N HIS A 260 45.69 25.77 29.91
CA HIS A 260 45.84 27.15 29.45
C HIS A 260 46.01 27.18 27.91
N PRO A 261 45.39 28.16 27.21
CA PRO A 261 45.54 28.33 25.77
C PRO A 261 47.01 28.43 25.34
N ASP A 262 47.91 28.81 26.25
CA ASP A 262 49.35 28.94 26.01
C ASP A 262 50.07 27.57 25.81
N LYS A 263 49.42 26.45 26.15
CA LYS A 263 49.90 25.10 25.76
C LYS A 263 49.46 24.69 24.35
N HIS A 264 48.63 25.50 23.68
CA HIS A 264 48.41 25.42 22.24
C HIS A 264 49.58 26.06 21.49
N THR A 265 50.80 25.62 21.77
CA THR A 265 51.87 25.87 20.81
C THR A 265 51.67 24.88 19.67
N GLN A 266 51.49 25.39 18.45
CA GLN A 266 51.66 24.60 17.22
C GLN A 266 53.14 24.20 17.04
N THR A 267 53.79 23.63 18.06
CA THR A 267 55.04 22.89 17.82
C THR A 267 54.75 21.71 16.89
N SER A 268 55.77 21.20 16.21
CA SER A 268 55.58 20.06 15.32
C SER A 268 54.91 18.91 16.06
N PRO A 269 53.98 18.17 15.42
CA PRO A 269 53.44 16.95 16.01
C PRO A 269 54.59 15.99 16.31
N SER A 270 54.54 15.34 17.47
CA SER A 270 55.49 14.29 17.81
C SER A 270 55.44 13.15 16.78
N SER A 271 56.50 12.36 16.68
CA SER A 271 56.54 11.21 15.77
C SER A 271 55.37 10.24 16.02
N GLN A 272 54.92 10.11 17.26
CA GLN A 272 53.78 9.26 17.64
C GLN A 272 52.45 9.86 17.18
N GLU A 273 52.26 11.18 17.28
CA GLU A 273 51.08 11.87 16.76
C GLU A 273 51.02 11.77 15.24
N LEU A 274 52.14 11.97 14.53
CA LEU A 274 52.22 11.80 13.08
C LEU A 274 51.88 10.37 12.66
N LYS A 275 52.41 9.37 13.38
CA LYS A 275 52.08 7.96 13.14
C LYS A 275 50.59 7.69 13.35
N SER A 276 50.01 8.25 14.41
CA SER A 276 48.57 8.10 14.70
C SER A 276 47.71 8.80 13.64
N LEU A 277 48.14 9.97 13.18
CA LEU A 277 47.47 10.73 12.13
C LEU A 277 47.48 9.98 10.79
N ASN A 278 48.65 9.46 10.39
CA ASN A 278 48.77 8.67 9.17
C ASN A 278 47.95 7.38 9.26
N THR A 279 47.93 6.73 10.43
CA THR A 279 47.10 5.55 10.67
C THR A 279 45.62 5.90 10.55
N PHE A 280 45.18 7.02 11.12
CA PHE A 280 43.81 7.48 11.03
C PHE A 280 43.42 7.84 9.60
N ILE A 281 44.27 8.58 8.87
CA ILE A 281 44.06 8.89 7.44
C ILE A 281 43.92 7.58 6.64
N SER A 282 44.80 6.61 6.86
CA SER A 282 44.72 5.30 6.22
C SER A 282 43.42 4.56 6.55
N LEU A 283 42.93 4.63 7.79
CA LEU A 283 41.66 4.03 8.20
C LEU A 283 40.47 4.77 7.59
N GLY A 284 40.48 6.10 7.58
CA GLY A 284 39.46 6.93 6.96
C GLY A 284 39.33 6.63 5.46
N ASN A 285 40.47 6.57 4.75
CA ASN A 285 40.50 6.22 3.32
C ASN A 285 39.98 4.79 3.08
N ARG A 286 40.41 3.80 3.88
CA ARG A 286 39.88 2.43 3.78
C ARG A 286 38.38 2.36 4.06
N SER A 287 37.89 3.15 5.02
CA SER A 287 36.45 3.23 5.32
C SER A 287 35.66 3.83 4.16
N ALA A 288 36.19 4.86 3.49
CA ALA A 288 35.60 5.44 2.29
C ALA A 288 35.56 4.44 1.13
N ASP A 289 36.65 3.69 0.91
CA ASP A 289 36.71 2.64 -0.12
C ASP A 289 35.66 1.55 0.12
N LEU A 290 35.58 1.02 1.34
CA LEU A 290 34.58 0.01 1.71
C LEU A 290 33.16 0.52 1.55
N PHE A 291 32.92 1.78 1.93
CA PHE A 291 31.61 2.41 1.77
C PHE A 291 31.23 2.53 0.28
N ASN A 292 32.16 2.97 -0.57
CA ASN A 292 31.95 3.09 -2.01
C ASN A 292 31.72 1.72 -2.68
N ILE A 293 32.47 0.70 -2.29
CA ILE A 293 32.24 -0.70 -2.72
C ILE A 293 30.82 -1.14 -2.35
N GLY A 294 30.41 -0.95 -1.09
CA GLY A 294 29.07 -1.29 -0.62
C GLY A 294 27.97 -0.57 -1.40
N LYS A 295 28.15 0.73 -1.67
CA LYS A 295 27.20 1.53 -2.46
C LYS A 295 27.08 1.03 -3.90
N ASN A 296 28.20 0.67 -4.54
CA ASN A 296 28.21 0.11 -5.89
C ASN A 296 27.48 -1.24 -5.94
N LEU A 297 27.76 -2.13 -4.99
CA LEU A 297 27.07 -3.42 -4.87
C LEU A 297 25.55 -3.27 -4.69
N ILE A 298 25.12 -2.33 -3.85
CA ILE A 298 23.69 -2.02 -3.65
C ILE A 298 23.08 -1.47 -4.95
N SER A 299 23.78 -0.57 -5.64
CA SER A 299 23.33 0.02 -6.91
C SER A 299 23.17 -1.04 -8.00
N GLU A 300 24.16 -1.92 -8.17
CA GLU A 300 24.13 -3.03 -9.12
C GLU A 300 22.97 -3.99 -8.83
N LYS A 301 22.77 -4.35 -7.56
CA LYS A 301 21.68 -5.22 -7.14
C LYS A 301 20.31 -4.56 -7.38
N THR A 302 20.19 -3.27 -7.09
CA THR A 302 18.95 -2.49 -7.31
C THR A 302 18.62 -2.41 -8.80
N GLU A 303 19.61 -2.13 -9.65
CA GLU A 303 19.41 -2.06 -11.10
C GLU A 303 19.09 -3.44 -11.70
N THR A 304 19.67 -4.52 -11.16
CA THR A 304 19.32 -5.90 -11.56
C THR A 304 17.86 -6.20 -11.24
N ILE A 305 17.41 -5.94 -10.01
CA ILE A 305 16.00 -6.12 -9.60
C ILE A 305 15.07 -5.26 -10.48
N ARG A 306 15.48 -4.02 -10.79
CA ARG A 306 14.71 -3.11 -11.66
C ARG A 306 14.53 -3.70 -13.06
N ARG A 307 15.60 -4.24 -13.65
CA ARG A 307 15.54 -4.87 -14.98
C ARG A 307 14.65 -6.11 -15.00
N GLU A 308 14.76 -6.97 -13.99
CA GLU A 308 13.89 -8.14 -13.85
C GLU A 308 12.41 -7.73 -13.75
N TYR A 309 12.11 -6.69 -12.96
CA TYR A 309 10.76 -6.18 -12.82
C TYR A 309 10.21 -5.58 -14.12
N VAL A 310 11.02 -4.80 -14.84
CA VAL A 310 10.65 -4.24 -16.16
C VAL A 310 10.40 -5.36 -17.17
N ALA A 311 11.28 -6.36 -17.25
CA ALA A 311 11.12 -7.49 -18.16
C ALA A 311 9.83 -8.28 -17.86
N LYS A 312 9.49 -8.45 -16.57
CA LYS A 312 8.24 -9.09 -16.16
C LYS A 312 7.01 -8.29 -16.60
N LEU A 313 7.00 -6.98 -16.38
CA LEU A 313 5.92 -6.10 -16.83
C LEU A 313 5.75 -6.11 -18.35
N GLU A 314 6.85 -6.13 -19.09
CA GLU A 314 6.84 -6.12 -20.55
C GLU A 314 6.32 -7.45 -21.12
N SER A 315 6.70 -8.58 -20.49
CA SER A 315 6.14 -9.90 -20.77
C SER A 315 4.62 -9.96 -20.53
N GLU A 316 4.15 -9.46 -19.39
CA GLU A 316 2.73 -9.39 -19.06
C GLU A 316 1.95 -8.49 -20.04
N LYS A 317 2.51 -7.33 -20.39
CA LYS A 317 1.94 -6.43 -21.40
C LYS A 317 1.79 -7.13 -22.75
N ASN A 318 2.82 -7.84 -23.21
CA ASN A 318 2.79 -8.56 -24.48
C ASN A 318 1.75 -9.70 -24.45
N SER A 319 1.65 -10.42 -23.34
CA SER A 319 0.64 -11.46 -23.13
C SER A 319 -0.79 -10.90 -23.18
N HIS A 320 -1.04 -9.77 -22.50
CA HIS A 320 -2.34 -9.09 -22.55
C HIS A 320 -2.67 -8.57 -23.95
N GLN A 321 -1.70 -8.02 -24.67
CA GLN A 321 -1.89 -7.55 -26.04
C GLN A 321 -2.24 -8.70 -26.98
N ALA A 322 -1.54 -9.83 -26.89
CA ALA A 322 -1.84 -11.03 -27.69
C ALA A 322 -3.25 -11.56 -27.40
N LYS A 323 -3.66 -11.57 -26.12
CA LYS A 323 -5.01 -11.98 -25.72
C LYS A 323 -6.08 -11.03 -26.25
N LEU A 324 -5.81 -9.72 -26.25
CA LEU A 324 -6.72 -8.71 -26.78
C LEU A 324 -6.91 -8.86 -28.30
N GLU A 325 -5.83 -9.06 -29.06
CA GLU A 325 -5.93 -9.28 -30.51
C GLU A 325 -6.67 -10.59 -30.83
N SER A 326 -6.40 -11.68 -30.10
CA SER A 326 -7.14 -12.92 -30.25
C SER A 326 -8.65 -12.76 -29.99
N LEU A 327 -9.03 -11.97 -28.98
CA LEU A 327 -10.44 -11.65 -28.69
C LEU A 327 -11.08 -10.82 -29.81
N LYS A 328 -10.36 -9.83 -30.36
CA LYS A 328 -10.85 -9.04 -31.51
C LYS A 328 -11.09 -9.92 -32.72
N ASP A 329 -10.16 -10.81 -33.04
CA ASP A 329 -10.30 -11.73 -34.17
C ASP A 329 -11.49 -12.69 -33.97
N THR A 330 -11.66 -13.20 -32.75
CA THR A 330 -12.80 -14.06 -32.39
C THR A 330 -14.12 -13.32 -32.56
N HIS A 331 -14.26 -12.12 -31.99
CA HIS A 331 -15.46 -11.30 -32.11
C HIS A 331 -15.74 -10.91 -33.57
N LYS A 332 -14.71 -10.60 -34.36
CA LYS A 332 -14.86 -10.28 -35.78
C LYS A 332 -15.35 -11.49 -36.58
N ALA A 333 -14.83 -12.68 -36.29
CA ALA A 333 -15.28 -13.92 -36.91
C ALA A 333 -16.75 -14.22 -36.58
N GLU A 334 -17.13 -14.09 -35.30
CA GLU A 334 -18.51 -14.26 -34.84
C GLU A 334 -19.47 -13.26 -35.50
N LEU A 335 -19.08 -11.98 -35.56
CA LEU A 335 -19.87 -10.94 -36.21
C LEU A 335 -20.07 -11.23 -37.70
N ASN A 336 -19.00 -11.62 -38.41
CA ASN A 336 -19.08 -11.98 -39.83
C ASN A 336 -19.98 -13.20 -40.06
N ALA A 337 -19.90 -14.22 -39.20
CA ALA A 337 -20.77 -15.38 -39.25
C ALA A 337 -22.25 -15.00 -39.02
N ALA A 338 -22.51 -14.12 -38.05
CA ALA A 338 -23.85 -13.61 -37.77
C ALA A 338 -24.43 -12.80 -38.93
N ILE A 339 -23.63 -11.91 -39.53
CA ILE A 339 -24.01 -11.13 -40.72
C ILE A 339 -24.37 -12.09 -41.86
N LYS A 340 -23.51 -13.07 -42.17
CA LYS A 340 -23.76 -14.05 -43.23
C LYS A 340 -25.07 -14.82 -43.02
N ASN A 341 -25.31 -15.29 -41.78
CA ASN A 341 -26.54 -15.99 -41.43
C ASN A 341 -27.79 -15.10 -41.62
N ASN A 342 -27.72 -13.85 -41.17
CA ASN A 342 -28.82 -12.90 -41.31
C ASN A 342 -29.09 -12.53 -42.78
N THR A 343 -28.06 -12.39 -43.62
CA THR A 343 -28.20 -12.15 -45.07
C THR A 343 -28.87 -13.34 -45.77
N ASN A 344 -28.53 -14.57 -45.38
CA ASN A 344 -29.20 -15.77 -45.90
C ASN A 344 -30.68 -15.80 -45.53
N LYS A 345 -31.02 -15.54 -44.25
CA LYS A 345 -32.40 -15.45 -43.79
C LYS A 345 -33.19 -14.37 -44.52
N LEU A 346 -32.59 -13.20 -44.76
CA LEU A 346 -33.22 -12.13 -45.51
C LEU A 346 -33.51 -12.55 -46.95
N SER A 347 -32.57 -13.26 -47.59
CA SER A 347 -32.74 -13.78 -48.95
C SER A 347 -33.89 -14.80 -49.03
N GLU A 348 -33.99 -15.70 -48.06
CA GLU A 348 -35.13 -16.63 -47.96
C GLU A 348 -36.46 -15.91 -47.77
N LEU A 349 -36.51 -14.87 -46.94
CA LEU A 349 -37.72 -14.06 -46.73
C LEU A 349 -38.12 -13.32 -48.01
N ILE A 350 -37.17 -12.80 -48.79
CA ILE A 350 -37.44 -12.18 -50.09
C ILE A 350 -38.06 -13.19 -51.06
N ILE A 351 -37.55 -14.43 -51.12
CA ILE A 351 -38.11 -15.48 -51.98
C ILE A 351 -39.54 -15.82 -51.54
N LYS A 352 -39.77 -16.02 -50.24
CA LYS A 352 -41.11 -16.30 -49.70
C LYS A 352 -42.09 -15.16 -50.02
N ASN A 353 -41.65 -13.91 -49.93
CA ASN A 353 -42.48 -12.76 -50.25
C ASN A 353 -42.86 -12.73 -51.74
N LYS A 354 -41.91 -13.02 -52.65
CA LYS A 354 -42.22 -13.14 -54.09
C LYS A 354 -43.23 -14.25 -54.39
N GLN A 355 -43.11 -15.39 -53.71
CA GLN A 355 -44.08 -16.49 -53.85
C GLN A 355 -45.47 -16.09 -53.35
N LEU A 356 -45.56 -15.33 -52.25
CA LEU A 356 -46.81 -14.81 -51.72
C LEU A 356 -47.50 -13.89 -52.73
N ILE A 357 -46.75 -12.94 -53.31
CA ILE A 357 -47.27 -12.02 -54.34
C ILE A 357 -47.81 -12.80 -55.55
N ALA A 358 -47.08 -13.83 -56.02
CA ALA A 358 -47.54 -14.66 -57.14
C ALA A 358 -48.83 -15.44 -56.81
N LEU A 359 -48.96 -15.94 -55.58
CA LEU A 359 -50.17 -16.61 -55.09
C LEU A 359 -51.37 -15.65 -54.99
N GLU A 360 -51.15 -14.41 -54.55
CA GLU A 360 -52.18 -13.37 -54.53
C GLU A 360 -52.66 -13.04 -55.94
N GLU A 361 -51.75 -12.92 -56.91
CA GLU A 361 -52.11 -12.63 -58.30
C GLU A 361 -52.85 -13.79 -58.99
N LEU A 362 -52.43 -15.03 -58.74
CA LEU A 362 -53.17 -16.22 -59.16
C LEU A 362 -54.58 -16.24 -58.56
N SER A 363 -54.70 -15.97 -57.25
CA SER A 363 -56.00 -15.92 -56.57
C SER A 363 -56.91 -14.84 -57.16
N ARG A 364 -56.36 -13.67 -57.53
CA ARG A 364 -57.10 -12.61 -58.22
C ARG A 364 -57.61 -13.06 -59.59
N ARG A 365 -56.75 -13.68 -60.42
CA ARG A 365 -57.14 -14.18 -61.74
C ARG A 365 -58.23 -15.25 -61.65
N THR A 366 -58.12 -16.19 -60.71
CA THR A 366 -59.17 -17.20 -60.50
C THR A 366 -60.48 -16.57 -60.06
N ALA A 367 -60.45 -15.51 -59.23
CA ALA A 367 -61.65 -14.78 -58.86
C ALA A 367 -62.30 -14.05 -60.05
N GLU A 368 -61.48 -13.49 -60.96
CA GLU A 368 -61.94 -12.88 -62.22
C GLU A 368 -62.57 -13.92 -63.16
N GLU A 369 -61.95 -15.09 -63.33
CA GLU A 369 -62.51 -16.20 -64.14
C GLU A 369 -63.87 -16.67 -63.58
N LEU A 370 -63.97 -16.87 -62.27
CA LEU A 370 -65.24 -17.24 -61.62
C LEU A 370 -66.32 -16.16 -61.78
N LEU A 371 -65.94 -14.88 -61.84
CA LEU A 371 -66.87 -13.78 -62.14
C LEU A 371 -67.39 -13.85 -63.58
N VAL A 372 -66.51 -14.17 -64.54
CA VAL A 372 -66.89 -14.36 -65.95
C VAL A 372 -67.80 -15.57 -66.11
N GLU A 373 -67.46 -16.71 -65.50
CA GLU A 373 -68.33 -17.91 -65.51
C GLU A 373 -69.69 -17.64 -64.85
N SER A 374 -69.71 -16.90 -63.74
CA SER A 374 -70.94 -16.47 -63.07
C SER A 374 -71.80 -15.58 -63.97
N HIS A 375 -71.18 -14.67 -64.73
CA HIS A 375 -71.88 -13.87 -65.75
C HIS A 375 -72.43 -14.75 -66.89
N GLY A 376 -71.64 -15.70 -67.39
CA GLY A 376 -72.09 -16.67 -68.40
C GLY A 376 -73.27 -17.51 -67.91
N LEU A 377 -73.22 -17.99 -66.67
CA LEU A 377 -74.32 -18.72 -66.02
C LEU A 377 -75.56 -17.84 -65.85
N LYS A 378 -75.42 -16.56 -65.48
CA LYS A 378 -76.53 -15.61 -65.42
C LYS A 378 -77.19 -15.41 -66.78
N GLU A 379 -76.40 -15.31 -67.84
CA GLU A 379 -76.88 -15.15 -69.22
C GLU A 379 -77.62 -16.41 -69.71
N LEU A 380 -77.11 -17.60 -69.37
CA LEU A 380 -77.74 -18.88 -69.65
C LEU A 380 -79.07 -19.03 -68.89
N ASN A 381 -79.10 -18.58 -67.63
CA ASN A 381 -80.30 -18.55 -66.80
C ASN A 381 -81.31 -17.50 -67.30
N ARG A 382 -80.85 -16.40 -67.92
CA ARG A 382 -81.69 -15.42 -68.62
C ARG A 382 -82.34 -16.02 -69.87
N LYS A 383 -81.58 -16.73 -70.70
CA LYS A 383 -82.10 -17.45 -71.87
C LYS A 383 -83.08 -18.56 -71.49
N LEU A 384 -82.79 -19.32 -70.43
CA LEU A 384 -83.69 -20.35 -69.89
C LEU A 384 -85.00 -19.73 -69.36
N LYS A 385 -84.94 -18.56 -68.74
CA LYS A 385 -86.14 -17.81 -68.33
C LYS A 385 -86.93 -17.27 -69.52
N GLU A 386 -86.28 -16.85 -70.60
CA GLU A 386 -86.94 -16.40 -71.84
C GLU A 386 -87.66 -17.57 -72.57
N GLU A 387 -87.13 -18.81 -72.51
CA GLU A 387 -87.86 -20.01 -73.00
C GLU A 387 -89.06 -20.40 -72.13
N ILE A 388 -88.94 -20.26 -70.80
CA ILE A 388 -90.02 -20.60 -69.85
C ILE A 388 -91.17 -19.58 -69.88
N GLN A 389 -90.97 -18.37 -70.41
CA GLN A 389 -91.98 -17.32 -70.48
C GLN A 389 -92.96 -17.47 -71.66
N ASN A 390 -92.79 -18.49 -72.52
CA ASN A 390 -93.67 -18.74 -73.66
C ASN A 390 -94.91 -19.59 -73.38
N HIS A 391 -95.05 -20.31 -72.26
CA HIS A 391 -96.25 -21.10 -71.97
C HIS A 391 -96.58 -21.10 -70.46
N SER A 392 -97.79 -20.65 -70.14
CA SER A 392 -98.38 -20.69 -68.79
C SER A 392 -99.10 -22.02 -68.58
N TYR A 393 -98.66 -22.83 -67.60
CA TYR A 393 -99.39 -23.12 -66.34
C TYR A 393 -98.88 -24.41 -65.67
N HIS A 394 -98.53 -24.23 -64.38
CA HIS A 394 -98.60 -25.14 -63.22
C HIS A 394 -98.58 -26.67 -63.37
N MET A 395 -97.65 -27.30 -62.61
CA MET A 395 -97.92 -28.10 -61.39
C MET A 395 -96.60 -28.13 -60.57
N VAL A 396 -96.52 -27.59 -59.34
CA VAL A 396 -96.88 -28.15 -58.02
C VAL A 396 -95.92 -29.28 -57.57
N PRO A 397 -95.49 -29.26 -56.29
CA PRO A 397 -94.08 -29.37 -55.90
C PRO A 397 -93.73 -30.71 -55.26
N GLU A 398 -92.43 -31.01 -55.20
CA GLU A 398 -91.90 -32.01 -54.28
C GLU A 398 -90.90 -31.37 -53.31
N ARG A 399 -91.34 -31.32 -52.04
CA ARG A 399 -90.50 -31.12 -50.88
C ARG A 399 -89.57 -32.32 -50.71
N THR A 400 -88.35 -32.06 -50.28
CA THR A 400 -87.78 -32.58 -49.03
C THR A 400 -86.39 -31.94 -48.89
N SER A 401 -86.01 -31.33 -47.78
CA SER A 401 -86.18 -31.83 -46.43
C SER A 401 -86.74 -30.81 -45.43
N ASP A 402 -87.84 -31.20 -44.80
CA ASP A 402 -88.46 -30.63 -43.60
C ASP A 402 -87.53 -30.79 -42.37
N LEU A 403 -86.48 -29.98 -42.29
CA LEU A 403 -85.67 -29.86 -41.09
C LEU A 403 -85.68 -28.41 -40.64
N ASP A 404 -86.27 -28.16 -39.47
CA ASP A 404 -86.22 -26.83 -38.87
C ASP A 404 -84.77 -26.47 -38.45
N LEU A 405 -84.53 -25.17 -38.33
CA LEU A 405 -83.23 -24.59 -37.97
C LEU A 405 -82.64 -25.24 -36.71
N THR A 406 -83.50 -25.55 -35.74
CA THR A 406 -83.14 -26.18 -34.47
C THR A 406 -82.62 -27.60 -34.67
N THR A 407 -83.26 -28.39 -35.54
CA THR A 407 -82.89 -29.78 -35.80
C THR A 407 -81.61 -29.86 -36.61
N LEU A 408 -81.39 -28.95 -37.58
CA LEU A 408 -80.12 -28.86 -38.30
C LEU A 408 -78.96 -28.53 -37.36
N THR A 409 -79.15 -27.56 -36.47
CA THR A 409 -78.13 -27.14 -35.50
C THR A 409 -77.81 -28.27 -34.50
N ARG A 410 -78.83 -29.00 -34.03
CA ARG A 410 -78.64 -30.16 -33.13
C ARG A 410 -77.95 -31.34 -33.81
N ARG A 411 -78.29 -31.63 -35.08
CA ARG A 411 -77.61 -32.68 -35.86
C ARG A 411 -76.16 -32.29 -36.13
N ALA A 412 -75.87 -31.03 -36.42
CA ALA A 412 -74.50 -30.54 -36.58
C ALA A 412 -73.68 -30.73 -35.30
N GLU A 413 -74.23 -30.45 -34.12
CA GLU A 413 -73.56 -30.69 -32.84
C GLU A 413 -73.20 -32.15 -32.61
N LYS A 414 -74.11 -33.07 -32.92
CA LYS A 414 -73.83 -34.51 -32.81
C LYS A 414 -72.66 -34.91 -33.72
N ARG A 415 -72.57 -34.33 -34.91
CA ARG A 415 -71.45 -34.56 -35.84
C ARG A 415 -70.14 -33.94 -35.35
N ILE A 416 -70.18 -32.77 -34.71
CA ILE A 416 -69.01 -32.12 -34.08
C ILE A 416 -68.47 -32.99 -32.94
N ARG A 417 -69.34 -33.48 -32.04
CA ARG A 417 -68.95 -34.39 -30.94
C ARG A 417 -68.29 -35.66 -31.45
N ASN A 418 -68.78 -36.20 -32.56
CA ASN A 418 -68.21 -37.38 -33.23
C ASN A 418 -67.01 -37.06 -34.15
N LYS A 419 -66.44 -35.84 -34.09
CA LYS A 419 -65.30 -35.37 -34.90
C LYS A 419 -65.52 -35.46 -36.43
N ASN A 420 -66.77 -35.54 -36.89
CA ASN A 420 -67.14 -35.57 -38.30
C ASN A 420 -67.41 -34.15 -38.83
N TYR A 421 -66.34 -33.36 -38.93
CA TYR A 421 -66.42 -31.92 -39.24
C TYR A 421 -66.94 -31.61 -40.64
N ARG A 422 -66.64 -32.46 -41.64
CA ARG A 422 -67.13 -32.28 -43.01
C ARG A 422 -68.65 -32.42 -43.11
N SER A 423 -69.23 -33.37 -42.36
CA SER A 423 -70.69 -33.53 -42.26
C SER A 423 -71.32 -32.42 -41.44
N ALA A 424 -70.67 -31.97 -40.36
CA ALA A 424 -71.14 -30.84 -39.55
C ALA A 424 -71.17 -29.53 -40.36
N GLN A 425 -70.15 -29.27 -41.19
CA GLN A 425 -70.06 -28.08 -42.03
C GLN A 425 -71.21 -28.00 -43.04
N LYS A 426 -71.60 -29.13 -43.66
CA LYS A 426 -72.74 -29.17 -44.58
C LYS A 426 -74.05 -28.76 -43.88
N LEU A 427 -74.31 -29.33 -42.69
CA LEU A 427 -75.51 -29.02 -41.90
C LEU A 427 -75.53 -27.57 -41.40
N LEU A 428 -74.36 -27.01 -41.04
CA LEU A 428 -74.25 -25.62 -40.60
C LEU A 428 -74.37 -24.62 -41.76
N ASN A 429 -73.92 -24.98 -42.97
CA ASN A 429 -74.16 -24.17 -44.18
C ASN A 429 -75.66 -24.08 -44.50
N GLU A 430 -76.37 -25.19 -44.33
CA GLU A 430 -77.81 -25.25 -44.55
C GLU A 430 -78.56 -24.45 -43.48
N ALA A 431 -78.20 -24.62 -42.20
CA ALA A 431 -78.74 -23.82 -41.10
C ALA A 431 -78.45 -22.31 -41.25
N TYR A 432 -77.25 -21.94 -41.67
CA TYR A 432 -76.88 -20.53 -41.89
C TYR A 432 -77.64 -19.92 -43.06
N SER A 433 -77.94 -20.71 -44.09
CA SER A 433 -78.76 -20.26 -45.22
C SER A 433 -80.21 -19.97 -44.80
N MET A 434 -80.72 -20.66 -43.77
CA MET A 434 -82.06 -20.44 -43.20
C MET A 434 -82.11 -19.23 -42.23
N ASP A 435 -81.04 -18.93 -41.49
CA ASP A 435 -80.94 -17.76 -40.62
C ASP A 435 -79.51 -17.17 -40.64
N LYS A 436 -79.29 -16.26 -41.59
CA LYS A 436 -77.98 -15.61 -41.83
C LYS A 436 -77.56 -14.66 -40.70
N ASN A 437 -78.48 -14.25 -39.83
CA ASN A 437 -78.20 -13.32 -38.73
C ASN A 437 -77.85 -14.07 -37.43
N ASN A 438 -77.92 -15.39 -37.41
CA ASN A 438 -77.57 -16.20 -36.26
C ASN A 438 -76.05 -16.30 -36.05
N ARG A 439 -75.51 -15.40 -35.22
CA ARG A 439 -74.08 -15.37 -34.88
C ARG A 439 -73.55 -16.69 -34.33
N SER A 440 -74.37 -17.49 -33.64
CA SER A 440 -73.96 -18.79 -33.10
C SER A 440 -73.66 -19.80 -34.21
N ILE A 441 -74.51 -19.85 -35.25
CA ILE A 441 -74.34 -20.73 -36.40
C ILE A 441 -73.09 -20.32 -37.20
N LEU A 442 -72.88 -19.02 -37.40
CA LEU A 442 -71.72 -18.49 -38.11
C LEU A 442 -70.40 -18.83 -37.42
N LEU A 443 -70.31 -18.62 -36.10
CA LEU A 443 -69.09 -18.93 -35.33
C LEU A 443 -68.77 -20.42 -35.34
N ARG A 444 -69.79 -21.29 -35.27
CA ARG A 444 -69.63 -22.74 -35.37
C ARG A 444 -69.19 -23.19 -36.74
N LEU A 445 -69.76 -22.58 -37.79
CA LEU A 445 -69.36 -22.84 -39.16
C LEU A 445 -67.89 -22.49 -39.38
N TRP A 446 -67.44 -21.35 -38.83
CA TRP A 446 -66.04 -20.95 -38.83
C TRP A 446 -65.14 -21.93 -38.09
N ALA A 447 -65.56 -22.36 -36.90
CA ALA A 447 -64.83 -23.33 -36.10
C ALA A 447 -64.63 -24.66 -36.85
N VAL A 448 -65.68 -25.23 -37.46
CA VAL A 448 -65.55 -26.52 -38.18
C VAL A 448 -64.84 -26.40 -39.52
N SER A 449 -64.74 -25.19 -40.09
CA SER A 449 -64.09 -24.93 -41.39
C SER A 449 -62.58 -24.68 -41.27
N THR A 450 -62.05 -24.38 -40.08
CA THR A 450 -60.60 -24.18 -39.91
C THR A 450 -59.82 -25.48 -40.05
N LYS A 451 -58.68 -25.46 -40.76
CA LYS A 451 -57.76 -26.59 -40.90
C LYS A 451 -56.86 -26.79 -39.67
N ASN A 452 -56.68 -25.76 -38.83
CA ASN A 452 -55.83 -25.82 -37.63
C ASN A 452 -56.60 -26.45 -36.45
N ARG A 453 -56.09 -27.58 -35.92
CA ARG A 453 -56.73 -28.36 -34.86
C ARG A 453 -56.82 -27.63 -33.52
N VAL A 454 -55.84 -26.79 -33.19
CA VAL A 454 -55.80 -26.02 -31.93
C VAL A 454 -56.85 -24.91 -31.96
N ILE A 455 -56.87 -24.14 -33.06
CA ILE A 455 -57.85 -23.07 -33.27
C ILE A 455 -59.28 -23.63 -33.31
N ARG A 456 -59.49 -24.78 -33.98
CA ARG A 456 -60.79 -25.48 -34.01
C ARG A 456 -61.29 -25.80 -32.61
N SER A 457 -60.42 -26.35 -31.78
CA SER A 457 -60.79 -26.78 -30.42
C SER A 457 -61.13 -25.57 -29.54
N LEU A 458 -60.35 -24.49 -29.64
CA LEU A 458 -60.60 -23.24 -28.91
C LEU A 458 -61.92 -22.58 -29.31
N MET A 459 -62.21 -22.47 -30.61
CA MET A 459 -63.43 -21.84 -31.10
C MET A 459 -64.69 -22.65 -30.78
N LEU A 460 -64.61 -23.99 -30.82
CA LEU A 460 -65.70 -24.85 -30.39
C LEU A 460 -65.96 -24.77 -28.88
N TRP A 461 -64.91 -24.57 -28.07
CA TRP A 461 -65.05 -24.36 -26.63
C TRP A 461 -65.74 -23.03 -26.28
N MET A 462 -65.45 -21.97 -27.03
CA MET A 462 -66.03 -20.65 -26.82
C MET A 462 -67.46 -20.47 -27.37
N THR A 463 -68.00 -21.44 -28.14
CA THR A 463 -69.33 -21.33 -28.75
C THR A 463 -70.38 -22.15 -27.99
N PRO A 464 -71.35 -21.51 -27.30
CA PRO A 464 -72.34 -22.22 -26.48
C PRO A 464 -73.17 -23.23 -27.28
N SER A 465 -73.43 -24.42 -26.71
CA SER A 465 -74.34 -25.43 -27.29
C SER A 465 -75.76 -24.89 -27.43
N ALA A 466 -76.46 -25.27 -28.50
CA ALA A 466 -77.90 -25.14 -28.60
C ALA A 466 -78.51 -25.94 -27.43
N LYS A 467 -78.98 -25.22 -26.40
CA LYS A 467 -79.64 -25.82 -25.24
C LYS A 467 -80.83 -26.67 -25.71
N SER A 468 -80.95 -27.90 -25.23
CA SER A 468 -82.20 -28.64 -25.38
C SER A 468 -83.29 -27.89 -24.58
N PRO A 469 -84.53 -27.80 -25.09
CA PRO A 469 -85.65 -27.63 -24.19
C PRO A 469 -85.79 -28.97 -23.46
N GLY A 470 -85.31 -29.02 -22.22
CA GLY A 470 -85.56 -30.13 -21.30
C GLY A 470 -84.46 -31.16 -21.18
N THR A 471 -83.36 -30.82 -20.50
CA THR A 471 -82.82 -31.64 -19.38
C THR A 471 -81.90 -30.79 -18.51
N ARG A 472 -81.96 -31.04 -17.20
CA ARG A 472 -81.54 -30.19 -16.07
C ARG A 472 -80.02 -30.03 -15.92
N PRO A 473 -79.57 -28.99 -15.19
CA PRO A 473 -78.16 -28.75 -14.88
C PRO A 473 -77.71 -29.76 -13.83
N ASN A 474 -76.74 -30.60 -14.18
CA ASN A 474 -75.76 -31.31 -13.34
C ASN A 474 -75.31 -32.56 -14.09
N GLU A 475 -74.10 -32.50 -14.68
CA GLU A 475 -73.15 -33.61 -14.83
C GLU A 475 -71.95 -33.12 -15.66
N VAL A 476 -70.87 -32.83 -14.93
CA VAL A 476 -69.43 -32.70 -15.23
C VAL A 476 -68.99 -32.18 -16.60
#